data_AF-A0A6I6LSV4-F1
#
_entry.id   AF-A0A6I6LSV4-F1
#
_cell.length_a   1.000
_cell.length_b   1.000
_cell.length_c   1.000
_cell.angle_alpha   90.00
_cell.angle_beta   90.00
_cell.angle_gamma   90.00
#
_symmetry.space_group_name_H-M   'P 1'
#
loop_
_entity.id
_entity.type
_entity.pdbx_description
1 polymer ?
#
loop_
_entity_poly.entity_id
_entity_poly.type
_entity_poly.pdbx_seq_one_letter_code
_entity_poly.pdbx_strand_id
1 'polypeptide(L)'
;MPARPHHVLLWVLIVAAPLSRADTLRCGSQLISTGERSFEVERKCGAPVQRDLVGYTLGPYARQERVIEEWIYGPDNGMLNILTFEGNRLIRIESRRAH
;
A
#
# COMPACT_ATOMS: atom_id res chain seq x y z
N MET A 1 32.19 -19.32 43.87
CA MET A 1 31.00 -18.50 43.58
C MET A 1 31.03 -18.11 42.10
N PRO A 2 30.28 -18.78 41.21
CA PRO A 2 30.23 -18.38 39.80
C PRO A 2 29.30 -17.18 39.62
N ALA A 3 29.77 -16.16 38.90
CA ALA A 3 29.02 -14.96 38.55
C ALA A 3 27.81 -15.31 37.66
N ARG A 4 26.64 -14.80 38.01
CA ARG A 4 25.36 -15.07 37.31
C ARG A 4 25.36 -14.37 35.94
N PRO A 5 25.02 -15.08 34.84
CA PRO A 5 25.08 -14.55 33.48
C PRO A 5 23.82 -13.74 33.13
N HIS A 6 23.46 -12.75 33.93
CA HIS A 6 22.27 -11.92 33.67
C HIS A 6 22.44 -10.99 32.45
N HIS A 7 23.68 -10.75 32.01
CA HIS A 7 23.96 -9.90 30.86
C HIS A 7 23.66 -10.57 29.51
N VAL A 8 23.65 -11.90 29.43
CA VAL A 8 23.38 -12.61 28.16
C VAL A 8 21.89 -12.59 27.83
N LEU A 9 21.02 -12.64 28.84
CA LEU A 9 19.57 -12.68 28.65
C LEU A 9 18.97 -11.33 28.21
N LEU A 10 19.61 -10.21 28.58
CA LEU A 10 19.11 -8.86 28.24
C LEU A 10 19.40 -8.47 26.77
N TRP A 11 20.43 -9.05 26.15
CA TRP A 11 20.83 -8.73 24.76
C TRP A 11 19.96 -9.41 23.69
N VAL A 12 19.27 -10.50 24.03
CA VAL A 12 18.50 -11.29 23.06
C VAL A 12 17.14 -10.65 22.71
N LEU A 13 16.64 -9.72 23.52
CA LEU A 13 15.26 -9.21 23.38
C LEU A 13 15.09 -8.03 22.41
N ILE A 14 16.15 -7.53 21.77
CA ILE A 14 16.11 -6.24 21.03
C ILE A 14 15.72 -6.36 19.55
N VAL A 15 15.72 -7.56 18.94
CA VAL A 15 15.62 -7.67 17.47
C VAL A 15 14.43 -8.51 17.01
N ALA A 16 13.22 -8.01 17.24
CA ALA A 16 12.01 -8.51 16.59
C ALA A 16 11.02 -7.37 16.31
N ALA A 17 11.46 -6.32 15.61
CA ALA A 17 10.54 -5.33 15.07
C ALA A 17 9.87 -5.88 13.80
N PRO A 18 8.52 -5.82 13.69
CA PRO A 18 7.84 -6.22 12.46
C PRO A 18 8.20 -5.25 11.32
N LEU A 19 8.71 -5.77 10.21
CA LEU A 19 8.93 -5.00 8.99
C LEU A 19 7.58 -4.82 8.27
N SER A 20 6.87 -3.74 8.56
CA SER A 20 5.72 -3.32 7.75
C SER A 20 6.21 -2.76 6.41
N ARG A 21 5.95 -3.47 5.31
CA ARG A 21 6.21 -2.97 3.95
C ARG A 21 5.03 -2.10 3.49
N ALA A 22 5.26 -0.80 3.38
CA ALA A 22 4.36 0.11 2.69
C ALA A 22 4.96 0.42 1.30
N ASP A 23 4.24 0.10 0.23
CA ASP A 23 4.65 0.51 -1.11
C ASP A 23 4.38 2.01 -1.26
N THR A 24 5.27 2.71 -1.97
CA THR A 24 5.19 4.17 -2.14
C THR A 24 5.26 4.54 -3.62
N LEU A 25 4.54 5.60 -4.00
CA LEU A 25 4.60 6.20 -5.32
C LEU A 25 4.77 7.71 -5.20
N ARG A 26 5.59 8.28 -6.08
CA ARG A 26 5.78 9.73 -6.18
C ARG A 26 4.84 10.32 -7.23
N CYS A 27 4.10 11.33 -6.82
CA CYS A 27 3.26 12.16 -7.67
C CYS A 27 3.79 13.59 -7.62
N GLY A 28 4.62 13.97 -8.61
CA GLY A 28 5.32 15.24 -8.61
C GLY A 28 6.27 15.39 -7.41
N SER A 29 5.98 16.33 -6.51
CA SER A 29 6.73 16.56 -5.26
C SER A 29 6.14 15.81 -4.05
N GLN A 30 4.97 15.20 -4.20
CA GLN A 30 4.27 14.50 -3.12
C GLN A 30 4.48 12.98 -3.21
N LEU A 31 4.31 12.31 -2.08
CA LEU A 31 4.36 10.86 -1.97
C LEU A 31 3.01 10.35 -1.47
N ILE A 32 2.60 9.22 -2.03
CA ILE A 32 1.52 8.40 -1.52
C ILE A 32 2.08 7.05 -1.09
N SER A 33 1.44 6.42 -0.10
CA SER A 33 1.77 5.06 0.31
C SER A 33 0.52 4.20 0.48
N THR A 34 0.69 2.89 0.49
CA THR A 34 -0.39 1.98 0.90
C THR A 34 -0.93 2.38 2.28
N GLY A 35 -2.24 2.26 2.45
CA GLY A 35 -3.01 2.71 3.62
C GLY A 35 -3.64 4.10 3.48
N GLU A 36 -3.15 4.95 2.58
CA GLU A 36 -3.74 6.27 2.32
C GLU A 36 -5.15 6.18 1.73
N ARG A 37 -5.94 7.23 1.93
CA ARG A 37 -7.32 7.26 1.43
C ARG A 37 -7.38 7.72 -0.02
N SER A 38 -8.34 7.22 -0.79
CA SER A 38 -8.53 7.57 -2.21
C SER A 38 -8.59 9.07 -2.46
N PHE A 39 -9.29 9.84 -1.62
CA PHE A 39 -9.34 11.30 -1.74
C PHE A 39 -7.98 11.98 -1.49
N GLU A 40 -7.15 11.41 -0.61
CA GLU A 40 -5.81 11.95 -0.32
C GLU A 40 -4.88 11.69 -1.50
N VAL A 41 -4.98 10.50 -2.09
CA VAL A 41 -4.29 10.13 -3.30
C VAL A 41 -4.68 11.05 -4.45
N GLU A 42 -5.97 11.25 -4.71
CA GLU A 42 -6.44 12.15 -5.77
C GLU A 42 -5.99 13.59 -5.56
N ARG A 43 -6.02 14.08 -4.31
CA ARG A 43 -5.51 15.41 -3.98
C ARG A 43 -4.01 15.53 -4.25
N LYS A 44 -3.24 14.47 -4.03
CA LYS A 44 -1.77 14.47 -4.20
C LYS A 44 -1.32 14.21 -5.65
N CYS A 45 -2.05 13.35 -6.35
CA CYS A 45 -1.68 12.86 -7.68
C CYS A 45 -2.51 13.46 -8.82
N GLY A 46 -3.58 14.19 -8.49
CA GLY A 46 -4.58 14.62 -9.46
C GLY A 46 -5.57 13.51 -9.78
N ALA A 47 -6.45 13.76 -10.75
CA ALA A 47 -7.37 12.76 -11.24
C ALA A 47 -6.60 11.68 -12.06
N PRO A 48 -6.91 10.39 -11.86
CA PRO A 48 -6.37 9.32 -12.70
C PRO A 48 -6.92 9.41 -14.13
N VAL A 49 -6.22 8.79 -15.09
CA VAL A 49 -6.70 8.69 -16.47
C VAL A 49 -7.90 7.74 -16.60
N GLN A 50 -7.99 6.74 -15.73
CA GLN A 50 -9.07 5.77 -15.70
C GLN A 50 -9.32 5.29 -14.27
N ARG A 51 -10.60 5.03 -13.94
CA ARG A 51 -11.04 4.38 -12.71
C ARG A 51 -11.98 3.24 -13.08
N ASP A 52 -11.59 2.03 -12.73
CA ASP A 52 -12.37 0.82 -13.02
C ASP A 52 -12.84 0.17 -11.73
N LEU A 53 -14.13 -0.16 -11.66
CA LEU A 53 -14.68 -1.07 -10.67
C LEU A 53 -14.30 -2.49 -11.07
N VAL A 54 -13.31 -3.09 -10.39
CA VAL A 54 -12.78 -4.41 -10.75
C VAL A 54 -13.36 -5.55 -9.91
N GLY A 55 -14.03 -5.25 -8.80
CA GLY A 55 -14.69 -6.27 -8.01
C GLY A 55 -15.14 -5.82 -6.63
N TYR A 56 -15.30 -6.81 -5.75
CA TYR A 56 -15.73 -6.62 -4.37
C TYR A 56 -15.02 -7.62 -3.46
N THR A 57 -14.72 -7.21 -2.22
CA THR A 57 -14.32 -8.16 -1.18
C THR A 57 -15.53 -8.96 -0.69
N LEU A 58 -15.27 -10.18 -0.24
CA LEU A 58 -16.27 -11.07 0.34
C LEU A 58 -16.13 -11.06 1.87
N GLY A 59 -17.22 -10.74 2.56
CA GLY A 59 -17.31 -10.88 4.01
C GLY A 59 -17.51 -12.35 4.45
N PRO A 60 -17.60 -12.61 5.78
CA PRO A 60 -17.70 -13.95 6.37
C PRO A 60 -18.86 -14.83 5.86
N TYR A 61 -19.88 -14.21 5.24
CA TYR A 61 -21.05 -14.87 4.67
C TYR A 61 -21.17 -14.65 3.16
N ALA A 62 -20.05 -14.52 2.45
CA ALA A 62 -19.98 -14.24 1.01
C ALA A 62 -20.77 -13.00 0.55
N ARG A 63 -21.08 -12.09 1.47
CA ARG A 63 -21.67 -10.80 1.15
C ARG A 63 -20.59 -9.89 0.60
N GLN A 64 -20.87 -9.22 -0.52
CA GLN A 64 -20.02 -8.14 -1.02
C GLN A 64 -19.95 -7.04 0.04
N GLU A 65 -18.74 -6.76 0.53
CA GLU A 65 -18.56 -5.83 1.65
C GLU A 65 -17.92 -4.52 1.19
N ARG A 66 -16.86 -4.59 0.39
CA ARG A 66 -16.14 -3.40 -0.06
C ARG A 66 -15.88 -3.48 -1.55
N VAL A 67 -16.07 -2.37 -2.21
CA VAL A 67 -15.70 -2.17 -3.61
C VAL A 67 -14.19 -2.31 -3.78
N ILE A 68 -13.74 -2.95 -4.85
CA ILE A 68 -12.36 -2.92 -5.29
C ILE A 68 -12.30 -2.09 -6.58
N GLU A 69 -11.54 -1.01 -6.56
CA GLU A 69 -11.30 -0.17 -7.73
C GLU A 69 -9.83 -0.23 -8.15
N GLU A 70 -9.57 -0.11 -9.44
CA GLU A 70 -8.24 0.16 -9.98
C GLU A 70 -8.21 1.54 -10.63
N TRP A 71 -7.26 2.36 -10.20
CA TRP A 71 -7.04 3.69 -10.74
C TRP A 71 -5.72 3.70 -11.51
N ILE A 72 -5.76 4.18 -12.75
CA ILE A 72 -4.62 4.18 -13.66
C ILE A 72 -4.06 5.60 -13.79
N TYR A 73 -2.75 5.75 -13.65
CA TYR A 73 -2.00 6.98 -13.89
C TYR A 73 -0.91 6.76 -14.96
N GLY A 74 -0.58 7.83 -15.69
CA GLY A 74 0.38 7.81 -16.80
C GLY A 74 -0.27 7.47 -18.16
N PRO A 75 0.50 6.99 -19.14
CA PRO A 75 1.89 6.58 -19.01
C PRO A 75 2.86 7.77 -18.90
N ASP A 76 3.68 7.78 -17.85
CA ASP A 76 4.77 8.75 -17.69
C ASP A 76 6.10 8.05 -18.03
N ASN A 77 6.82 8.56 -19.03
CA ASN A 77 8.02 7.91 -19.56
C ASN A 77 7.82 6.43 -19.92
N GLY A 78 6.64 6.09 -20.46
CA GLY A 78 6.28 4.72 -20.83
C GLY A 78 5.94 3.81 -19.66
N MET A 79 5.70 4.35 -18.47
CA MET A 79 5.27 3.58 -17.29
C MET A 79 3.85 3.95 -16.86
N LEU A 80 2.98 2.96 -16.75
CA LEU A 80 1.68 3.04 -16.10
C LEU A 80 1.81 2.73 -14.62
N ASN A 81 1.10 3.48 -13.78
CA ASN A 81 0.93 3.16 -12.37
C ASN A 81 -0.53 2.78 -12.10
N ILE A 82 -0.74 1.55 -11.63
CA ILE A 82 -2.04 0.97 -11.32
C ILE A 82 -2.16 0.91 -9.81
N LEU A 83 -3.14 1.63 -9.28
CA LEU A 83 -3.40 1.75 -7.84
C LEU A 83 -4.69 1.00 -7.53
N THR A 84 -4.60 -0.04 -6.70
CA THR A 84 -5.79 -0.78 -6.27
C THR A 84 -6.30 -0.24 -4.95
N PHE A 85 -7.57 0.12 -4.92
CA PHE A 85 -8.28 0.55 -3.73
C PHE A 85 -9.23 -0.54 -3.25
N GLU A 86 -9.30 -0.71 -1.93
CA GLU A 86 -10.36 -1.47 -1.28
C GLU A 86 -11.21 -0.51 -0.44
N GLY A 87 -12.48 -0.36 -0.82
CA GLY A 87 -13.36 0.69 -0.33
C GLY A 87 -12.78 2.06 -0.65
N ASN A 88 -12.12 2.68 0.33
CA ASN A 88 -11.44 3.96 0.14
C ASN A 88 -9.96 3.94 0.53
N ARG A 89 -9.34 2.76 0.73
CA ARG A 89 -7.93 2.65 1.10
C ARG A 89 -7.10 2.09 -0.04
N LEU A 90 -5.95 2.73 -0.30
CA LEU A 90 -4.95 2.24 -1.23
C LEU A 90 -4.31 0.98 -0.65
N ILE A 91 -4.50 -0.18 -1.28
CA ILE A 91 -3.96 -1.45 -0.80
C ILE A 91 -2.76 -1.94 -1.61
N ARG A 92 -2.62 -1.48 -2.86
CA ARG A 92 -1.54 -1.93 -3.76
C ARG A 92 -1.18 -0.85 -4.76
N ILE A 93 0.12 -0.73 -5.03
CA ILE A 93 0.70 0.14 -6.05
C ILE A 93 1.50 -0.76 -6.99
N GLU A 94 1.20 -0.70 -8.28
CA GLU A 94 1.86 -1.51 -9.30
C GLU A 94 2.32 -0.64 -10.46
N SER A 95 3.58 -0.76 -10.87
CA SER A 95 4.12 -0.05 -12.04
C SER A 95 4.36 -1.02 -13.18
N ARG A 96 3.79 -0.75 -14.36
CA ARG A 96 3.95 -1.57 -15.58
C ARG A 96 4.46 -0.71 -16.74
N ARG A 97 5.27 -1.29 -17.64
CA ARG A 97 5.59 -0.62 -18.90
C ARG A 97 4.37 -0.62 -19.82
N ALA A 98 4.08 0.53 -20.41
CA ALA A 98 3.16 0.64 -21.53
C ALA A 98 3.81 -0.03 -22.75
N HIS A 99 3.12 -1.00 -23.34
CA HIS A 99 3.57 -1.76 -24.52
C HIS A 99 2.98 -1.17 -25.80
#